data_AF-A0A970BCR7-F1
#
_entry.id   AF-A0A970BCR7-F1
#
_cell.length_a   1.000
_cell.length_b   1.000
_cell.length_c   1.000
_cell.angle_alpha   90.00
_cell.angle_beta   90.00
_cell.angle_gamma   90.00
#
_symmetry.space_group_name_H-M   'P 1'
#
loop_
_entity.id
_entity.type
_entity.pdbx_description
1 polymer ?
#
loop_
_entity_poly.entity_id
_entity_poly.type
_entity_poly.pdbx_seq_one_letter_code
_entity_poly.pdbx_strand_id
1 'polypeptide(L)'
;MTDELEKLVTAVSQSAKYRHLSPDLIQRIGARELAARRTYKEAVKSTKNKLHQVGGAYFAARIDYDAALARLQQTRDDPAAFRQTCRDLMALHASTRERLPILDGFYRNILADLPPIRSVIDVACGLNPLAWPWMPLAEGASYHAYDIYGDMTGFLQGFFELLRVNGRAQTRDVIGQPPEETADIAFILKTLPCLEQVGKTAATRLLDNLNARYLLISYPVRSLGGRRKGMVENYTAHFSRLADGRNWQVRRFEFETELAFLVETG
;
A
#
# COMPACT_ATOMS: atom_id res chain seq x y z
N MET A 1 -1.83 -12.74 29.55
CA MET A 1 -1.70 -12.54 28.09
C MET A 1 -1.60 -11.05 27.73
N THR A 2 -2.41 -10.18 28.34
CA THR A 2 -2.39 -8.72 28.09
C THR A 2 -1.08 -8.05 28.50
N ASP A 3 -0.55 -8.34 29.69
CA ASP A 3 0.70 -7.74 30.20
C ASP A 3 1.96 -8.14 29.39
N GLU A 4 2.08 -9.42 29.03
CA GLU A 4 3.17 -9.89 28.16
C GLU A 4 3.08 -9.31 26.74
N LEU A 5 1.87 -9.09 26.24
CA LEU A 5 1.64 -8.49 24.93
C LEU A 5 2.03 -7.01 24.93
N GLU A 6 1.63 -6.24 25.94
CA GLU A 6 2.04 -4.84 26.12
C GLU A 6 3.57 -4.71 26.23
N LYS A 7 4.19 -5.61 27.00
CA LYS A 7 5.66 -5.68 27.11
C LYS A 7 6.33 -5.97 25.77
N LEU A 8 5.76 -6.88 24.97
CA LEU A 8 6.26 -7.19 23.62
C LEU A 8 6.11 -5.99 22.68
N VAL A 9 4.94 -5.35 22.65
CA VAL A 9 4.68 -4.17 21.81
C VAL A 9 5.68 -3.06 22.14
N THR A 10 5.92 -2.81 23.42
CA THR A 10 6.92 -1.84 23.89
C THR A 10 8.33 -2.21 23.41
N ALA A 11 8.76 -3.45 23.62
CA ALA A 11 10.09 -3.93 23.25
C ALA A 11 10.36 -3.93 21.73
N VAL A 12 9.31 -4.06 20.91
CA VAL A 12 9.41 -3.94 19.45
C VAL A 12 9.46 -2.46 19.05
N SER A 13 8.56 -1.64 19.59
CA SER A 13 8.41 -0.22 19.22
C SER A 13 9.62 0.63 19.64
N GLN A 14 10.35 0.25 20.70
CA GLN A 14 11.59 0.93 21.11
C GLN A 14 12.75 0.74 20.12
N SER A 15 12.68 -0.24 19.22
CA SER A 15 13.74 -0.42 18.23
C SER A 15 13.61 0.57 17.08
N ALA A 16 14.73 1.20 16.70
CA ALA A 16 14.75 2.23 15.66
C ALA A 16 14.11 1.80 14.33
N LYS A 17 14.17 0.50 14.00
CA LYS A 17 13.61 -0.07 12.77
C LYS A 17 12.08 -0.18 12.76
N TYR A 18 11.44 -0.31 13.93
CA TYR A 18 10.00 -0.59 14.04
C TYR A 18 9.22 0.50 14.78
N ARG A 19 9.88 1.56 15.26
CA ARG A 19 9.25 2.64 16.04
C ARG A 19 8.14 3.41 15.34
N HIS A 20 8.14 3.40 14.00
CA HIS A 20 7.11 4.06 13.19
C HIS A 20 6.05 3.08 12.68
N LEU A 21 6.14 1.78 13.00
CA LEU A 21 5.12 0.84 12.60
C LEU A 21 3.85 1.00 13.44
N SER A 22 2.71 0.71 12.83
CA SER A 22 1.41 0.63 13.49
C SER A 22 1.48 -0.24 14.76
N PRO A 23 1.15 0.33 15.94
CA PRO A 23 1.05 -0.45 17.17
C PRO A 23 0.09 -1.63 17.05
N ASP A 24 -1.02 -1.46 16.33
CA ASP A 24 -2.02 -2.50 16.10
C ASP A 24 -1.46 -3.69 15.31
N LEU A 25 -0.62 -3.42 14.30
CA LEU A 25 0.08 -4.49 13.57
C LEU A 25 1.04 -5.26 14.48
N ILE A 26 1.82 -4.54 15.31
CA ILE A 26 2.75 -5.14 16.26
C ILE A 26 1.96 -6.00 17.27
N GLN A 27 0.84 -5.50 17.78
CA GLN A 27 -0.02 -6.22 18.71
C GLN A 27 -0.60 -7.48 18.06
N ARG A 28 -1.12 -7.40 16.84
CA ARG A 28 -1.68 -8.54 16.10
C ARG A 28 -0.66 -9.66 15.91
N ILE A 29 0.53 -9.32 15.40
CA ILE A 29 1.58 -10.30 15.15
C ILE A 29 2.12 -10.82 16.50
N GLY A 30 2.36 -9.92 17.45
CA GLY A 30 2.86 -10.25 18.78
C GLY A 30 1.96 -11.22 19.52
N ALA A 31 0.64 -11.03 19.50
CA ALA A 31 -0.33 -11.92 20.14
C ALA A 31 -0.27 -13.34 19.54
N ARG A 32 -0.15 -13.45 18.21
CA ARG A 32 -0.01 -14.75 17.53
C ARG A 32 1.30 -15.45 17.89
N GLU A 33 2.41 -14.70 17.92
CA GLU A 33 3.70 -15.28 18.23
C GLU A 33 3.83 -15.63 19.72
N LEU A 34 3.21 -14.87 20.64
CA LEU A 34 3.16 -15.25 22.06
C LEU A 34 2.39 -16.55 22.26
N ALA A 35 1.29 -16.76 21.53
CA ALA A 35 0.53 -18.00 21.59
C ALA A 35 1.27 -19.20 20.96
N ALA A 36 2.11 -18.97 19.95
CA ALA A 36 2.76 -20.02 19.17
C ALA A 36 4.18 -20.41 19.65
N ARG A 37 4.86 -19.54 20.40
CA ARG A 37 6.27 -19.75 20.82
C ARG A 37 6.37 -20.21 22.28
N ARG A 38 7.46 -20.91 22.59
CA ARG A 38 7.66 -21.48 23.93
C ARG A 38 8.15 -20.45 24.94
N THR A 39 8.82 -19.40 24.46
CA THR A 39 9.39 -18.36 25.32
C THR A 39 9.10 -16.97 24.79
N TYR A 40 9.03 -16.00 25.70
CA TYR A 40 8.89 -14.58 25.37
C TYR A 40 9.98 -14.09 24.39
N LYS A 41 11.23 -14.51 24.58
CA LYS A 41 12.36 -14.12 23.73
C LYS A 41 12.18 -14.63 22.28
N GLU A 42 11.68 -15.85 22.12
CA GLU A 42 11.35 -16.40 20.80
C GLU A 42 10.18 -15.65 20.15
N ALA A 43 9.13 -15.33 20.92
CA ALA A 43 7.99 -14.55 20.43
C ALA A 43 8.40 -13.16 19.91
N VAL A 44 9.24 -12.44 20.67
CA VAL A 44 9.77 -11.13 20.26
C VAL A 44 10.61 -11.25 18.98
N LYS A 45 11.53 -12.22 18.92
CA LYS A 45 12.39 -12.45 17.74
C LYS A 45 11.55 -12.80 16.50
N SER A 46 10.57 -13.69 16.65
CA SER A 46 9.68 -14.10 15.57
C SER A 46 8.81 -12.93 15.09
N THR A 47 8.27 -12.13 16.01
CA THR A 47 7.50 -10.91 15.69
C THR A 47 8.33 -9.96 14.83
N LYS A 48 9.57 -9.66 15.24
CA LYS A 48 10.48 -8.79 14.47
C LYS A 48 10.79 -9.35 13.08
N ASN A 49 11.02 -10.66 12.98
CA ASN A 49 11.24 -11.32 11.69
C ASN A 49 10.03 -11.18 10.77
N LYS A 50 8.82 -11.32 11.31
CA LYS A 50 7.59 -11.19 10.55
C LYS A 50 7.35 -9.75 10.09
N LEU A 51 7.52 -8.76 10.97
CA LEU A 51 7.44 -7.34 10.61
C LEU A 51 8.45 -6.98 9.51
N HIS A 52 9.65 -7.56 9.56
CA HIS A 52 10.64 -7.34 8.50
C HIS A 52 10.18 -7.86 7.13
N GLN A 53 9.55 -9.04 7.07
CA GLN A 53 9.02 -9.62 5.83
C GLN A 53 7.90 -8.76 5.24
N VAL A 54 7.08 -8.13 6.09
CA VAL A 54 5.85 -7.43 5.68
C VAL A 54 6.12 -6.00 5.21
N GLY A 55 7.10 -5.29 5.79
CA GLY A 55 7.34 -3.88 5.45
C GLY A 55 8.80 -3.51 5.17
N GLY A 56 9.77 -4.21 5.75
CA GLY A 56 11.16 -3.75 5.75
C GLY A 56 11.91 -3.86 4.42
N ALA A 57 11.33 -4.49 3.40
CA ALA A 57 11.97 -4.70 2.11
C ALA A 57 11.71 -3.57 1.08
N TYR A 58 10.80 -2.64 1.39
CA TYR A 58 10.34 -1.65 0.41
C TYR A 58 11.10 -0.33 0.42
N PHE A 59 11.94 -0.07 1.43
CA PHE A 59 12.74 1.15 1.50
C PHE A 59 14.18 0.87 1.06
N ALA A 60 14.65 1.58 0.03
CA ALA A 60 16.05 1.50 -0.41
C ALA A 60 16.99 2.36 0.44
N ALA A 61 16.48 3.45 0.99
CA ALA A 61 17.19 4.36 1.87
C ALA A 61 16.21 4.99 2.88
N ARG A 62 16.74 5.56 3.96
CA ARG A 62 15.96 6.39 4.87
C ARG A 62 15.52 7.66 4.13
N ILE A 63 14.24 7.99 4.22
CA ILE A 63 13.68 9.21 3.64
C ILE A 63 13.70 10.30 4.71
N ASP A 64 14.23 11.46 4.36
CA ASP A 64 14.04 12.68 5.13
C ASP A 64 12.73 13.34 4.66
N TYR A 65 11.65 13.07 5.39
CA TYR A 65 10.31 13.49 5.01
C TYR A 65 10.11 15.02 5.11
N ASP A 66 10.79 15.69 6.04
CA ASP A 66 10.73 17.15 6.17
C ASP A 66 11.40 17.82 4.97
N ALA A 67 12.59 17.34 4.59
CA ALA A 67 13.28 17.80 3.39
C ALA A 67 12.48 17.46 2.10
N ALA A 68 11.83 16.29 2.05
CA ALA A 68 10.98 15.91 0.93
C ALA A 68 9.78 16.86 0.77
N LEU A 69 9.10 17.21 1.87
CA LEU A 69 7.97 18.13 1.84
C LEU A 69 8.40 19.55 1.46
N ALA A 70 9.55 20.02 1.96
CA ALA A 70 10.12 21.31 1.56
C ALA A 70 10.43 21.37 0.05
N ARG A 71 10.98 20.29 -0.53
CA ARG A 71 11.22 20.20 -1.99
C ARG A 71 9.92 20.24 -2.80
N LEU A 72 8.88 19.55 -2.34
CA LEU A 72 7.56 19.60 -2.97
C LEU A 72 6.96 21.01 -2.92
N GLN A 73 7.11 21.71 -1.79
CA GLN A 73 6.65 23.09 -1.65
C GLN A 73 7.39 24.05 -2.59
N GLN A 74 8.71 23.92 -2.74
CA GLN A 74 9.51 24.75 -3.64
C GLN A 74 9.14 24.59 -5.11
N THR A 75 8.68 23.41 -5.50
CA THR A 75 8.34 23.09 -6.90
C THR A 75 6.85 23.19 -7.20
N ARG A 76 6.01 23.50 -6.20
CA ARG A 76 4.54 23.48 -6.29
C ARG A 76 3.98 24.24 -7.49
N ASP A 77 4.52 25.42 -7.77
CA ASP A 77 3.97 26.34 -8.78
C ASP A 77 4.53 26.08 -10.20
N ASP A 78 5.43 25.11 -10.35
CA ASP A 78 5.93 24.62 -11.63
C ASP A 78 5.48 23.16 -11.83
N PRO A 79 4.45 22.91 -12.66
CA PRO A 79 3.92 21.55 -12.88
C PRO A 79 4.95 20.53 -13.34
N ALA A 80 5.96 20.95 -14.13
CA ALA A 80 6.99 20.05 -14.62
C ALA A 80 7.99 19.70 -13.51
N ALA A 81 8.47 20.70 -12.77
CA ALA A 81 9.36 20.48 -11.63
C ALA A 81 8.68 19.72 -10.49
N PHE A 82 7.39 19.98 -10.24
CA PHE A 82 6.60 19.27 -9.24
C PHE A 82 6.46 17.78 -9.58
N ARG A 83 6.10 17.48 -10.83
CA ARG A 83 6.03 16.09 -11.32
C ARG A 83 7.40 15.41 -11.21
N GLN A 84 8.49 16.08 -11.58
CA GLN A 84 9.82 15.51 -11.42
C GLN A 84 10.14 15.20 -9.95
N THR A 85 9.84 16.12 -9.04
CA THR A 85 10.03 15.92 -7.60
C THR A 85 9.21 14.73 -7.07
N CYS A 86 7.96 14.59 -7.52
CA CYS A 86 7.14 13.42 -7.19
C CYS A 86 7.79 12.11 -7.67
N ARG A 87 8.31 12.07 -8.91
CA ARG A 87 9.01 10.88 -9.44
C ARG A 87 10.26 10.53 -8.64
N ASP A 88 11.07 11.53 -8.28
CA ASP A 88 12.29 11.34 -7.47
C ASP A 88 11.95 10.72 -6.11
N LEU A 89 10.92 11.24 -5.45
CA LEU A 89 10.49 10.75 -4.14
C LEU A 89 9.88 9.33 -4.25
N MET A 90 9.04 9.09 -5.26
CA MET A 90 8.52 7.77 -5.57
C MET A 90 9.63 6.73 -5.81
N ALA A 91 10.79 7.14 -6.34
CA ALA A 91 11.93 6.25 -6.57
C ALA A 91 12.57 5.71 -5.27
N LEU A 92 12.35 6.39 -4.14
CA LEU A 92 12.88 5.99 -2.83
C LEU A 92 12.18 4.76 -2.24
N HIS A 93 10.98 4.44 -2.73
CA HIS A 93 10.19 3.30 -2.32
C HIS A 93 10.09 2.27 -3.46
N ALA A 94 10.43 1.01 -3.20
CA ALA A 94 10.62 -0.03 -4.22
C ALA A 94 9.37 -0.25 -5.08
N SER A 95 8.19 -0.32 -4.46
CA SER A 95 6.92 -0.52 -5.17
C SER A 95 6.64 0.62 -6.15
N THR A 96 6.83 1.88 -5.74
CA THR A 96 6.56 3.03 -6.60
C THR A 96 7.68 3.26 -7.62
N ARG A 97 8.94 2.96 -7.27
CA ARG A 97 10.08 3.00 -8.19
C ARG A 97 9.87 2.10 -9.39
N GLU A 98 9.41 0.87 -9.16
CA GLU A 98 9.10 -0.08 -10.24
C GLU A 98 8.00 0.41 -11.18
N ARG A 99 7.10 1.28 -10.70
CA ARG A 99 6.01 1.85 -11.52
C ARG A 99 6.45 3.03 -12.38
N LEU A 100 7.55 3.71 -12.04
CA LEU A 100 7.99 4.92 -12.75
C LEU A 100 8.09 4.78 -14.27
N PRO A 101 8.61 3.67 -14.85
CA PRO A 101 8.69 3.51 -16.31
C PRO A 101 7.32 3.49 -17.00
N ILE A 102 6.27 3.11 -16.28
CA ILE A 102 4.91 2.93 -16.82
C ILE A 102 3.93 3.98 -16.29
N LEU A 103 4.36 4.87 -15.38
CA LEU A 103 3.49 5.78 -14.61
C LEU A 103 2.63 6.68 -15.50
N ASP A 104 3.19 7.22 -16.58
CA ASP A 104 2.50 8.14 -17.48
C ASP A 104 1.30 7.49 -18.21
N GLY A 105 1.37 6.17 -18.43
CA GLY A 105 0.27 5.38 -19.01
C GLY A 105 -0.58 4.64 -17.98
N PHE A 106 -0.06 4.35 -16.79
CA PHE A 106 -0.68 3.42 -15.84
C PHE A 106 -2.11 3.82 -15.47
N TYR A 107 -2.28 4.98 -14.82
CA TYR A 107 -3.61 5.43 -14.39
C TYR A 107 -4.50 5.84 -15.55
N ARG A 108 -3.94 6.57 -16.52
CA ARG A 108 -4.68 7.02 -17.70
C ARG A 108 -5.30 5.86 -18.46
N ASN A 109 -4.55 4.79 -18.73
CA ASN A 109 -5.02 3.68 -19.55
C ASN A 109 -6.01 2.80 -18.78
N ILE A 110 -5.76 2.58 -17.48
CA ILE A 110 -6.63 1.72 -16.65
C ILE A 110 -7.99 2.39 -16.39
N LEU A 111 -7.98 3.69 -16.11
CA LEU A 111 -9.17 4.44 -15.70
C LEU A 111 -9.91 5.11 -16.87
N ALA A 112 -9.45 4.93 -18.12
CA ALA A 112 -9.94 5.63 -19.31
C ALA A 112 -11.46 5.54 -19.52
N ASP A 113 -12.04 4.35 -19.34
CA ASP A 113 -13.46 4.10 -19.62
C ASP A 113 -14.33 4.13 -18.35
N LEU A 114 -13.79 4.58 -17.22
CA LEU A 114 -14.57 4.70 -15.99
C LEU A 114 -15.33 6.03 -15.96
N PRO A 115 -16.49 6.08 -15.27
CA PRO A 115 -17.08 7.36 -14.91
C PRO A 115 -16.10 8.18 -14.03
N PRO A 116 -16.28 9.51 -13.92
CA PRO A 116 -15.39 10.34 -13.11
C PRO A 116 -15.26 9.82 -11.68
N ILE A 117 -14.03 9.46 -11.29
CA ILE A 117 -13.69 8.94 -9.96
C ILE A 117 -13.60 10.11 -8.99
N ARG A 118 -14.48 10.13 -7.99
CA ARG A 118 -14.60 11.19 -6.96
C ARG A 118 -14.08 10.76 -5.60
N SER A 119 -13.80 9.47 -5.40
CA SER A 119 -13.32 8.96 -4.12
C SER A 119 -12.40 7.76 -4.31
N VAL A 120 -11.26 7.79 -3.62
CA VAL A 120 -10.22 6.77 -3.68
C VAL A 120 -9.92 6.24 -2.27
N ILE A 121 -9.85 4.93 -2.13
CA ILE A 121 -9.18 4.24 -1.01
C ILE A 121 -7.87 3.67 -1.55
N ASP A 122 -6.73 3.93 -0.91
CA ASP A 122 -5.42 3.39 -1.30
C ASP A 122 -4.83 2.54 -0.17
N VAL A 123 -4.81 1.23 -0.37
CA VAL A 123 -4.48 0.23 0.66
C VAL A 123 -3.01 -0.18 0.58
N ALA A 124 -2.30 -0.03 1.69
CA ALA A 124 -0.84 -0.16 1.75
C ALA A 124 -0.18 0.73 0.69
N CYS A 125 -0.56 2.01 0.75
CA CYS A 125 -0.35 2.99 -0.31
C CYS A 125 1.14 3.23 -0.62
N GLY A 126 2.06 2.97 0.31
CA GLY A 126 3.47 3.35 0.14
C GLY A 126 3.57 4.83 -0.21
N LEU A 127 4.39 5.17 -1.22
CA LEU A 127 4.46 6.53 -1.77
C LEU A 127 3.55 6.75 -2.99
N ASN A 128 2.57 5.87 -3.22
CA ASN A 128 1.69 5.97 -4.37
C ASN A 128 0.85 7.26 -4.43
N PRO A 129 0.45 7.89 -3.30
CA PRO A 129 -0.30 9.15 -3.38
C PRO A 129 0.48 10.29 -4.08
N LEU A 130 1.82 10.21 -4.15
CA LEU A 130 2.63 11.16 -4.95
C LEU A 130 2.35 11.06 -6.46
N ALA A 131 1.70 9.98 -6.91
CA ALA A 131 1.22 9.85 -8.28
C ALA A 131 -0.07 10.63 -8.57
N TRP A 132 -0.61 11.38 -7.60
CA TRP A 132 -1.79 12.23 -7.77
C TRP A 132 -1.81 13.03 -9.09
N PRO A 133 -0.73 13.69 -9.54
CA PRO A 133 -0.73 14.44 -10.81
C PRO A 133 -1.00 13.61 -12.07
N TRP A 134 -0.88 12.28 -12.00
CA TRP A 134 -1.12 11.35 -13.12
C TRP A 134 -2.49 10.69 -13.09
N MET A 135 -3.23 10.83 -11.99
CA MET A 135 -4.53 10.20 -11.84
C MET A 135 -5.62 11.11 -12.45
N PRO A 136 -6.43 10.62 -13.40
CA PRO A 136 -7.54 11.37 -13.97
C PRO A 136 -8.75 11.41 -13.01
N LEU A 137 -8.54 11.92 -11.79
CA LEU A 137 -9.58 12.03 -10.78
C LEU A 137 -10.45 13.26 -11.03
N ALA A 138 -11.70 13.19 -10.60
CA ALA A 138 -12.61 14.33 -10.64
C ALA A 138 -12.11 15.47 -9.74
N GLU A 139 -12.46 16.70 -10.10
CA GLU A 139 -12.20 17.86 -9.25
C GLU A 139 -12.83 17.67 -7.86
N GLY A 140 -12.06 17.96 -6.80
CA GLY A 140 -12.49 17.79 -5.43
C GLY A 140 -12.55 16.33 -4.94
N ALA A 141 -12.02 15.36 -5.70
CA ALA A 141 -12.03 13.97 -5.30
C ALA A 141 -11.38 13.75 -3.92
N SER A 142 -11.99 12.88 -3.11
CA SER A 142 -11.43 12.47 -1.82
C SER A 142 -10.40 11.35 -1.98
N TYR A 143 -9.40 11.34 -1.11
CA TYR A 143 -8.33 10.34 -1.14
C TYR A 143 -7.99 9.82 0.27
N HIS A 144 -8.30 8.56 0.53
CA HIS A 144 -8.02 7.90 1.80
C HIS A 144 -6.83 6.95 1.61
N ALA A 145 -5.66 7.33 2.13
CA ALA A 145 -4.43 6.56 2.02
C ALA A 145 -4.11 5.85 3.35
N TYR A 146 -3.88 4.54 3.30
CA TYR A 146 -3.54 3.74 4.48
C TYR A 146 -2.21 3.05 4.31
N ASP A 147 -1.36 3.14 5.33
CA ASP A 147 -0.15 2.33 5.41
C ASP A 147 0.21 2.02 6.87
N ILE A 148 1.13 1.09 7.07
CA ILE A 148 1.56 0.67 8.41
C ILE A 148 2.66 1.57 8.99
N TYR A 149 3.23 2.49 8.20
CA TYR A 149 4.33 3.38 8.62
C TYR A 149 3.84 4.80 8.93
N GLY A 150 3.92 5.21 10.19
CA GLY A 150 3.42 6.48 10.69
C GLY A 150 4.16 7.72 10.22
N ASP A 151 5.48 7.63 10.10
CA ASP A 151 6.31 8.68 9.51
C ASP A 151 5.96 8.92 8.04
N MET A 152 5.76 7.84 7.27
CA MET A 152 5.31 7.92 5.89
C MET A 152 3.90 8.49 5.77
N THR A 153 2.94 8.04 6.56
CA THR A 153 1.57 8.58 6.50
C THR A 153 1.52 10.04 6.96
N GLY A 154 2.34 10.45 7.93
CA GLY A 154 2.48 11.86 8.32
C GLY A 154 3.00 12.73 7.17
N PHE A 155 4.01 12.25 6.44
CA PHE A 155 4.49 12.90 5.22
C PHE A 155 3.41 13.02 4.13
N LEU A 156 2.66 11.95 3.87
CA LEU A 156 1.60 11.94 2.86
C LEU A 156 0.44 12.87 3.25
N GLN A 157 0.15 13.00 4.54
CA GLN A 157 -0.82 13.99 5.03
C GLN A 157 -0.36 15.41 4.71
N GLY A 158 0.90 15.75 4.97
CA GLY A 158 1.48 17.04 4.58
C GLY A 158 1.47 17.29 3.07
N PHE A 159 1.67 16.24 2.26
CA PHE A 159 1.51 16.32 0.80
C PHE A 159 0.09 16.68 0.37
N PHE A 160 -0.94 16.05 0.97
CA PHE A 160 -2.34 16.38 0.67
C PHE A 160 -2.69 17.81 1.07
N GLU A 161 -2.22 18.27 2.24
CA GLU A 161 -2.41 19.65 2.71
C GLU A 161 -1.75 20.67 1.78
N LEU A 162 -0.51 20.41 1.35
CA LEU A 162 0.23 21.26 0.41
C LEU A 162 -0.58 21.46 -0.88
N LEU A 163 -1.12 20.38 -1.44
CA LEU A 163 -1.91 20.42 -2.68
C LEU A 163 -3.38 20.79 -2.49
N ARG A 164 -3.85 20.93 -1.25
CA ARG A 164 -5.29 21.09 -0.93
C ARG A 164 -6.15 19.96 -1.49
N VAL A 165 -5.60 18.75 -1.54
CA VAL A 165 -6.38 17.54 -1.84
C VAL A 165 -7.29 17.27 -0.66
N ASN A 166 -8.53 16.84 -0.91
CA ASN A 166 -9.43 16.33 0.14
C ASN A 166 -8.95 14.94 0.61
N GLY A 167 -7.76 14.91 1.20
CA GLY A 167 -7.02 13.69 1.48
C GLY A 167 -6.86 13.41 2.97
N ARG A 168 -6.84 12.13 3.32
CA ARG A 168 -6.51 11.64 4.66
C ARG A 168 -5.48 10.53 4.54
N ALA A 169 -4.31 10.69 5.13
CA ALA A 169 -3.32 9.63 5.25
C ALA A 169 -3.29 9.10 6.70
N GLN A 170 -3.48 7.80 6.88
CA GLN A 170 -3.64 7.20 8.21
C GLN A 170 -2.76 5.96 8.39
N THR A 171 -2.08 5.91 9.54
CA THR A 171 -1.35 4.71 9.96
C THR A 171 -2.35 3.63 10.38
N ARG A 172 -2.43 2.52 9.64
CA ARG A 172 -3.47 1.50 9.85
C ARG A 172 -3.01 0.11 9.43
N ASP A 173 -3.26 -0.88 10.28
CA ASP A 173 -3.25 -2.28 9.90
C ASP A 173 -4.57 -2.65 9.23
N VAL A 174 -4.64 -2.50 7.91
CA VAL A 174 -5.83 -2.74 7.09
C VAL A 174 -6.32 -4.20 7.10
N ILE A 175 -5.50 -5.16 7.54
CA ILE A 175 -5.95 -6.55 7.74
C ILE A 175 -6.85 -6.63 8.99
N GLY A 176 -6.62 -5.75 9.94
CA GLY A 176 -7.31 -5.74 11.22
C GLY A 176 -8.45 -4.78 11.35
N GLN A 177 -8.25 -3.60 10.79
CA GLN A 177 -9.20 -2.53 10.74
C GLN A 177 -9.29 -2.16 9.26
N PRO A 178 -10.06 -2.91 8.45
CA PRO A 178 -10.26 -2.54 7.05
C PRO A 178 -10.89 -1.13 6.97
N PRO A 179 -10.66 -0.39 5.87
CA PRO A 179 -11.37 0.87 5.63
C PRO A 179 -12.89 0.65 5.65
N GLU A 180 -13.61 1.56 6.32
CA GLU A 180 -15.08 1.53 6.44
C GLU A 180 -15.73 2.50 5.44
N GLU A 181 -14.92 3.41 4.89
CA GLU A 181 -15.33 4.41 3.93
C GLU A 181 -15.84 3.78 2.64
N THR A 182 -16.84 4.42 2.03
CA THR A 182 -17.30 4.10 0.67
C THR A 182 -16.46 4.90 -0.33
N ALA A 183 -16.00 4.24 -1.40
CA ALA A 183 -15.28 4.91 -2.48
C ALA A 183 -15.73 4.43 -3.87
N ASP A 184 -15.48 5.24 -4.89
CA ASP A 184 -15.65 4.83 -6.28
C ASP A 184 -14.61 3.75 -6.63
N ILE A 185 -13.37 3.92 -6.17
CA ILE A 185 -12.30 2.96 -6.42
C ILE A 185 -11.43 2.70 -5.19
N ALA A 186 -11.04 1.43 -4.99
CA ALA A 186 -9.97 1.05 -4.07
C ALA A 186 -8.73 0.56 -4.83
N PHE A 187 -7.57 1.06 -4.47
CA PHE A 187 -6.26 0.66 -4.98
C PHE A 187 -5.65 -0.38 -4.04
N ILE A 188 -5.27 -1.53 -4.61
CA ILE A 188 -4.59 -2.64 -3.93
C ILE A 188 -3.36 -3.01 -4.77
N LEU A 189 -2.36 -2.12 -4.76
CA LEU A 189 -1.25 -2.16 -5.71
C LEU A 189 -0.04 -2.92 -5.16
N LYS A 190 0.20 -4.13 -5.66
CA LYS A 190 1.30 -5.03 -5.25
C LYS A 190 1.25 -5.43 -3.78
N THR A 191 0.05 -5.40 -3.20
CA THR A 191 -0.18 -5.61 -1.76
C THR A 191 -0.55 -7.06 -1.44
N LEU A 192 -1.40 -7.70 -2.25
CA LEU A 192 -2.02 -8.99 -1.90
C LEU A 192 -1.02 -10.10 -1.54
N PRO A 193 0.06 -10.34 -2.32
CA PRO A 193 1.03 -11.38 -1.97
C PRO A 193 1.74 -11.13 -0.62
N CYS A 194 1.89 -9.86 -0.22
CA CYS A 194 2.47 -9.50 1.07
C CYS A 194 1.49 -9.83 2.22
N LEU A 195 0.20 -9.52 2.06
CA LEU A 195 -0.82 -9.80 3.09
C LEU A 195 -0.95 -11.30 3.37
N GLU A 196 -0.87 -12.14 2.33
CA GLU A 196 -0.97 -13.59 2.51
C GLU A 196 0.20 -14.19 3.31
N GLN A 197 1.35 -13.52 3.32
CA GLN A 197 2.43 -13.89 4.23
C GLN A 197 2.03 -13.66 5.69
N VAL A 198 1.24 -12.60 5.99
CA VAL A 198 0.72 -12.33 7.34
C VAL A 198 -0.35 -13.34 7.73
N GLY A 199 -1.17 -13.79 6.78
CA GLY A 199 -2.13 -14.86 7.00
C GLY A 199 -2.83 -15.27 5.71
N LYS A 200 -3.07 -16.57 5.55
CA LYS A 200 -3.62 -17.17 4.32
C LYS A 200 -4.94 -16.56 3.83
N THR A 201 -5.78 -16.05 4.74
CA THR A 201 -7.09 -15.46 4.40
C THR A 201 -7.07 -13.93 4.39
N ALA A 202 -5.91 -13.28 4.58
CA ALA A 202 -5.82 -11.83 4.74
C ALA A 202 -6.24 -11.08 3.47
N ALA A 203 -5.81 -11.57 2.30
CA ALA A 203 -6.18 -11.00 1.00
C ALA A 203 -7.71 -11.08 0.78
N THR A 204 -8.30 -12.26 0.94
CA THR A 204 -9.75 -12.47 0.78
C THR A 204 -10.55 -11.57 1.71
N ARG A 205 -10.21 -11.55 3.01
CA ARG A 205 -10.89 -10.72 4.01
C ARG A 205 -10.79 -9.24 3.69
N LEU A 206 -9.62 -8.74 3.28
CA LEU A 206 -9.48 -7.34 2.88
C LEU A 206 -10.45 -7.03 1.72
N LEU A 207 -10.42 -7.86 0.67
CA LEU A 207 -11.27 -7.63 -0.51
C LEU A 207 -12.76 -7.70 -0.19
N ASP A 208 -13.18 -8.57 0.73
CA ASP A 208 -14.59 -8.69 1.15
C ASP A 208 -15.07 -7.50 2.01
N ASN A 209 -14.16 -6.76 2.65
CA ASN A 209 -14.51 -5.64 3.53
C ASN A 209 -14.30 -4.27 2.88
N LEU A 210 -13.75 -4.20 1.65
CA LEU A 210 -13.60 -2.94 0.93
C LEU A 210 -14.95 -2.54 0.30
N ASN A 211 -15.47 -1.40 0.74
CA ASN A 211 -16.70 -0.81 0.20
C ASN A 211 -16.37 0.10 -0.99
N ALA A 212 -16.00 -0.50 -2.12
CA ALA A 212 -15.71 0.24 -3.35
C ALA A 212 -16.33 -0.41 -4.58
N ARG A 213 -16.86 0.44 -5.49
CA ARG A 213 -17.44 -0.01 -6.77
C ARG A 213 -16.38 -0.61 -7.70
N TYR A 214 -15.20 -0.02 -7.72
CA TYR A 214 -14.08 -0.49 -8.51
C TYR A 214 -12.92 -0.94 -7.61
N LEU A 215 -12.24 -2.01 -7.98
CA LEU A 215 -10.97 -2.40 -7.35
C LEU A 215 -9.88 -2.39 -8.42
N LEU A 216 -8.80 -1.66 -8.18
CA LEU A 216 -7.58 -1.76 -8.98
C LEU A 216 -6.54 -2.58 -8.22
N ILE A 217 -6.38 -3.82 -8.65
CA ILE A 217 -5.47 -4.79 -8.03
C ILE A 217 -4.26 -4.96 -8.95
N SER A 218 -3.04 -4.81 -8.43
CA SER A 218 -1.83 -5.05 -9.22
C SER A 218 -0.83 -6.00 -8.57
N TYR A 219 0.01 -6.61 -9.40
CA TYR A 219 1.08 -7.52 -9.04
C TYR A 219 2.38 -7.13 -9.73
N PRO A 220 3.55 -7.32 -9.10
CA PRO A 220 4.83 -7.13 -9.78
C PRO A 220 5.05 -8.23 -10.82
N VAL A 221 5.55 -7.91 -12.02
CA VAL A 221 5.86 -8.94 -13.05
C VAL A 221 7.28 -9.51 -12.93
N ARG A 222 8.05 -9.03 -11.95
CA ARG A 222 9.39 -9.52 -11.59
C ARG A 222 9.44 -9.72 -10.08
N SER A 223 10.22 -10.69 -9.60
CA SER A 223 10.54 -10.73 -8.17
C SER A 223 11.48 -9.56 -7.81
N LEU A 224 11.52 -9.17 -6.53
CA LEU A 224 12.50 -8.20 -6.00
C LEU A 224 13.97 -8.61 -6.29
N GLY A 225 14.21 -9.90 -6.59
CA GLY A 225 15.52 -10.45 -7.00
C GLY A 225 15.67 -10.67 -8.52
N GLY A 226 14.79 -10.12 -9.36
CA GLY A 226 14.96 -10.04 -10.81
C GLY A 226 14.51 -11.26 -11.65
N ARG A 227 13.94 -12.31 -11.05
CA ARG A 227 13.44 -13.47 -11.83
C ARG A 227 12.06 -13.19 -12.42
N ARG A 228 11.90 -13.45 -13.73
CA ARG A 228 10.70 -13.14 -14.52
C ARG A 228 9.82 -14.35 -14.86
N LYS A 229 10.42 -15.54 -15.05
CA LYS A 229 9.74 -16.71 -15.63
C LYS A 229 8.65 -17.27 -14.69
N GLY A 230 7.41 -17.33 -15.16
CA GLY A 230 6.27 -17.92 -14.44
C GLY A 230 5.51 -16.97 -13.49
N MET A 231 5.97 -15.72 -13.32
CA MET A 231 5.39 -14.79 -12.35
C MET A 231 4.02 -14.26 -12.79
N VAL A 232 3.89 -13.91 -14.06
CA VAL A 232 2.63 -13.41 -14.63
C VAL A 232 1.57 -14.51 -14.57
N GLU A 233 1.92 -15.73 -14.96
CA GLU A 233 1.02 -16.89 -14.92
C GLU A 233 0.59 -17.21 -13.49
N ASN A 234 1.53 -17.22 -12.54
CA ASN A 234 1.24 -17.48 -11.14
C ASN A 234 0.30 -16.42 -10.54
N TYR A 235 0.58 -15.13 -10.77
CA TYR A 235 -0.28 -14.06 -10.26
C TYR A 235 -1.64 -13.98 -10.96
N THR A 236 -1.69 -14.37 -12.23
CA THR A 236 -2.96 -14.57 -12.94
C THR A 236 -3.79 -15.66 -12.26
N ALA A 237 -3.21 -16.84 -12.06
CA ALA A 237 -3.88 -17.95 -11.39
C ALA A 237 -4.29 -17.59 -9.95
N HIS A 238 -3.45 -16.83 -9.25
CA HIS A 238 -3.75 -16.31 -7.92
C HIS A 238 -4.95 -15.35 -7.93
N PHE A 239 -4.96 -14.36 -8.81
CA PHE A 239 -6.10 -13.45 -8.96
C PHE A 239 -7.37 -14.22 -9.34
N SER A 240 -7.30 -15.17 -10.28
CA SER A 240 -8.44 -16.00 -10.68
C SER A 240 -9.05 -16.75 -9.50
N ARG A 241 -8.24 -17.28 -8.57
CA ARG A 241 -8.75 -17.92 -7.34
C ARG A 241 -9.45 -16.94 -6.40
N LEU A 242 -9.04 -15.68 -6.37
CA LEU A 242 -9.69 -14.64 -5.56
C LEU A 242 -11.00 -14.15 -6.19
N ALA A 243 -11.08 -14.17 -7.52
CA ALA A 243 -12.28 -13.79 -8.26
C ALA A 243 -13.30 -14.93 -8.37
N ASP A 244 -12.88 -16.18 -8.17
CA ASP A 244 -13.75 -17.35 -8.27
C ASP A 244 -14.96 -17.26 -7.32
N GLY A 245 -16.14 -17.54 -7.85
CA GLY A 245 -17.41 -17.40 -7.12
C GLY A 245 -17.87 -15.95 -6.86
N ARG A 246 -17.13 -14.93 -7.29
CA ARG A 246 -17.54 -13.52 -7.18
C ARG A 246 -18.17 -13.04 -8.48
N ASN A 247 -19.24 -12.24 -8.40
CA ASN A 247 -19.88 -11.62 -9.56
C ASN A 247 -19.08 -10.40 -10.04
N TRP A 248 -17.84 -10.61 -10.44
CA TRP A 248 -16.90 -9.55 -10.79
C TRP A 248 -16.74 -9.42 -12.30
N GLN A 249 -16.81 -8.18 -12.81
CA GLN A 249 -16.38 -7.89 -14.17
C GLN A 249 -14.92 -7.45 -14.13
N VAL A 250 -14.05 -8.15 -14.87
CA VAL A 250 -12.59 -7.96 -14.78
C VAL A 250 -12.02 -7.53 -16.11
N ARG A 251 -11.25 -6.45 -16.11
CA ARG A 251 -10.38 -6.02 -17.21
C ARG A 251 -8.92 -6.17 -16.80
N ARG A 252 -8.13 -6.83 -17.65
CA ARG A 252 -6.70 -7.11 -17.43
C ARG A 252 -5.84 -6.13 -18.22
N PHE A 253 -4.78 -5.64 -17.60
CA PHE A 253 -3.77 -4.78 -18.20
C PHE A 253 -2.37 -5.32 -17.91
N GLU A 254 -1.55 -5.45 -18.94
CA GLU A 254 -0.17 -5.88 -18.83
C GLU A 254 0.77 -4.72 -19.19
N PHE A 255 1.53 -4.28 -18.19
CA PHE A 255 2.59 -3.29 -18.35
C PHE A 255 3.96 -3.96 -18.23
N GLU A 256 5.02 -3.23 -18.60
CA GLU A 256 6.39 -3.75 -18.54
C GLU A 256 6.79 -4.24 -17.14
N THR A 257 6.29 -3.57 -16.09
CA THR A 257 6.66 -3.83 -14.69
C THR A 257 5.51 -4.29 -13.79
N GLU A 258 4.24 -4.18 -14.23
CA GLU A 258 3.07 -4.55 -13.43
C GLU A 258 1.99 -5.27 -14.26
N LEU A 259 1.38 -6.28 -13.64
CA LEU A 259 0.14 -6.89 -14.08
C LEU A 259 -0.99 -6.29 -13.25
N ALA A 260 -1.95 -5.64 -13.89
CA ALA A 260 -3.07 -4.99 -13.22
C ALA A 260 -4.42 -5.57 -13.65
N PHE A 261 -5.35 -5.58 -12.72
CA PHE A 261 -6.74 -5.99 -12.90
C PHE A 261 -7.64 -4.87 -12.38
N LEU A 262 -8.47 -4.33 -13.26
CA LEU A 262 -9.57 -3.45 -12.88
C LEU A 262 -10.83 -4.30 -12.75
N VAL A 263 -11.42 -4.26 -11.56
CA VAL A 263 -12.61 -5.03 -11.19
C VAL A 263 -13.75 -4.07 -10.98
N GLU A 264 -14.92 -4.35 -11.55
CA GLU A 264 -16.20 -3.78 -11.09
C GLU A 264 -16.88 -4.80 -10.17
N THR A 265 -17.16 -4.36 -8.94
CA THR A 265 -17.88 -5.14 -7.94
C THR A 265 -19.38 -5.06 -8.26
N GLY A 266 -20.02 -6.23 -8.38
CA GLY A 266 -21.44 -6.34 -8.73
C GLY A 266 -22.40 -6.07 -7.59
#